data_AF-A0A950TBA0-F1
#
_entry.id   AF-A0A950TBA0-F1
#
_cell.length_a   1.000
_cell.length_b   1.000
_cell.length_c   1.000
_cell.angle_alpha   90.00
_cell.angle_beta   90.00
_cell.angle_gamma   90.00
#
_symmetry.space_group_name_H-M   'P 1'
#
loop_
_entity.id
_entity.type
_entity.pdbx_description
1 polymer ?
#
loop_
_entity_poly.entity_id
_entity_poly.type
_entity_poly.pdbx_seq_one_letter_code
_entity_poly.pdbx_strand_id
1 'polypeptide(L)'
;MFRFANNMPISRRLFLAAALAAVIPGIVIAVLGVSYFTTLSTTNQTVTTSNNAVKLATDQQADLLRMNALLTALGTSNTNSPSTIVQVNREITQLTSDFDQKLSSYQQNYQILSSPNMDAVRGVLEGNGLGQQTPVSQRSMIFVVNLQWQNYKGAQSKVLQDLQKQANGTVVGDLAQSNLLYLPLKGNLDNLVGLTESFSQIVVQVNSQQVYPLIWGTISAFLISTIMVFLV
;
A
#
# COMPACT_ATOMS: atom_id res chain seq x y z
N MET A 1 -32.36 17.13 39.78
CA MET A 1 -33.53 16.97 38.88
C MET A 1 -34.24 15.60 38.97
N PHE A 2 -33.88 14.69 39.90
CA PHE A 2 -34.55 13.38 40.06
C PHE A 2 -35.69 13.35 41.08
N ARG A 3 -36.49 14.42 41.21
CA ARG A 3 -37.65 14.41 42.14
C ARG A 3 -38.84 13.60 41.60
N PHE A 4 -38.87 13.28 40.30
CA PHE A 4 -39.93 12.47 39.68
C PHE A 4 -39.83 10.98 40.01
N ALA A 5 -38.64 10.45 40.32
CA ALA A 5 -38.51 9.06 40.71
C ALA A 5 -39.05 8.82 42.14
N ASN A 6 -38.97 9.81 43.04
CA ASN A 6 -39.11 9.55 44.47
C ASN A 6 -40.51 9.20 44.98
N ASN A 7 -41.55 9.40 44.17
CA ASN A 7 -42.94 9.12 44.52
C ASN A 7 -43.55 7.91 43.78
N MET A 8 -42.77 7.14 43.00
CA MET A 8 -43.27 5.92 42.36
C MET A 8 -43.15 4.70 43.28
N PRO A 9 -44.08 3.71 43.17
CA PRO A 9 -43.93 2.41 43.84
C PRO A 9 -42.59 1.77 43.47
N ILE A 10 -41.92 1.17 44.46
CA ILE A 10 -40.60 0.53 44.33
C ILE A 10 -40.52 -0.42 43.12
N SER A 11 -41.59 -1.19 42.85
CA SER A 11 -41.65 -2.11 41.71
C SER A 11 -41.59 -1.42 40.35
N ARG A 12 -42.20 -0.23 40.18
CA ARG A 12 -42.16 0.53 38.93
C ARG A 12 -40.81 1.22 38.72
N ARG A 13 -40.17 1.67 39.81
CA ARG A 13 -38.81 2.26 39.76
C ARG A 13 -37.77 1.20 39.37
N LEU A 14 -37.81 0.03 40.00
CA LEU A 14 -36.95 -1.10 39.66
C LEU A 14 -37.18 -1.59 38.22
N PHE A 15 -38.43 -1.64 37.76
CA PHE A 15 -38.74 -2.03 36.38
C PHE A 15 -38.20 -1.02 35.35
N LEU A 16 -38.37 0.28 35.60
CA LEU A 16 -37.82 1.33 34.73
C LEU A 16 -36.28 1.35 34.76
N ALA A 17 -35.67 1.15 35.93
CA ALA A 17 -34.22 1.04 36.07
C ALA A 17 -33.68 -0.17 35.32
N ALA A 18 -34.33 -1.34 35.47
CA ALA A 18 -33.97 -2.56 34.74
C ALA A 18 -34.16 -2.41 33.22
N ALA A 19 -35.24 -1.77 32.77
CA ALA A 19 -35.48 -1.50 31.37
C ALA A 19 -34.41 -0.55 30.78
N LEU A 20 -34.06 0.54 31.47
CA LEU A 20 -33.01 1.46 31.04
C LEU A 20 -31.63 0.78 31.03
N ALA A 21 -31.36 -0.09 32.00
CA ALA A 21 -30.12 -0.85 32.07
C ALA A 21 -29.96 -1.91 30.98
N ALA A 22 -31.05 -2.39 30.40
CA ALA A 22 -31.01 -3.29 29.25
C ALA A 22 -30.96 -2.50 27.93
N VAL A 23 -31.76 -1.44 27.81
CA VAL A 23 -31.93 -0.69 26.55
C VAL A 23 -30.71 0.18 26.23
N ILE A 24 -30.14 0.88 27.21
CA ILE A 24 -29.00 1.78 26.96
C ILE A 24 -27.77 1.00 26.48
N PRO A 25 -27.32 -0.08 27.15
CA PRO A 25 -26.24 -0.92 26.62
C PRO A 25 -26.61 -1.57 25.28
N GLY A 26 -27.86 -1.99 25.08
CA GLY A 26 -28.30 -2.57 23.81
C GLY A 26 -28.16 -1.62 22.62
N ILE A 27 -28.59 -0.36 22.78
CA ILE A 27 -28.44 0.69 21.75
C ILE A 27 -26.96 0.99 21.53
N VAL A 28 -26.17 1.13 22.60
CA VAL A 28 -24.74 1.41 22.49
C VAL A 28 -24.02 0.26 21.77
N ILE A 29 -24.29 -0.99 22.11
CA ILE A 29 -23.72 -2.17 21.43
C ILE A 29 -24.13 -2.20 19.94
N ALA A 30 -25.38 -1.87 19.62
CA ALA A 30 -25.83 -1.83 18.23
C ALA A 30 -25.11 -0.74 17.41
N VAL A 31 -25.01 0.48 17.95
CA VAL A 31 -24.32 1.61 17.30
C VAL A 31 -22.82 1.35 17.18
N LEU A 32 -22.19 0.87 18.26
CA LEU A 32 -20.78 0.51 18.27
C LEU A 32 -20.49 -0.70 17.37
N GLY A 33 -21.41 -1.67 17.29
CA GLY A 33 -21.30 -2.82 16.41
C GLY A 33 -21.29 -2.42 14.92
N VAL A 34 -22.25 -1.58 14.49
CA VAL A 34 -22.28 -1.07 13.10
C VAL A 34 -21.03 -0.25 12.79
N SER A 35 -20.61 0.61 13.71
CA SER A 35 -19.37 1.40 13.58
C SER A 35 -18.13 0.51 13.49
N TYR A 36 -18.06 -0.54 14.32
CA TYR A 36 -16.98 -1.52 14.32
C TYR A 36 -16.89 -2.27 12.99
N PHE A 37 -18.00 -2.80 12.46
CA PHE A 37 -18.00 -3.51 11.18
C PHE A 37 -17.57 -2.61 10.02
N THR A 38 -18.05 -1.36 10.01
CA THR A 38 -17.66 -0.36 9.00
C THR A 38 -16.17 -0.04 9.07
N THR A 39 -15.65 0.16 10.29
CA THR A 39 -14.22 0.44 10.55
C THR A 39 -13.34 -0.74 10.18
N LEU A 40 -13.77 -1.97 10.49
CA LEU A 40 -13.05 -3.20 10.19
C LEU A 40 -12.99 -3.46 8.68
N SER A 41 -14.10 -3.27 7.97
CA SER A 41 -14.15 -3.41 6.51
C SER A 41 -13.22 -2.40 5.82
N THR A 42 -13.28 -1.13 6.23
CA THR A 42 -12.42 -0.07 5.69
C THR A 42 -10.95 -0.34 5.99
N THR A 43 -10.64 -0.78 7.22
CA THR A 43 -9.29 -1.19 7.65
C THR A 43 -8.74 -2.30 6.78
N ASN A 44 -9.51 -3.39 6.59
CA ASN A 44 -9.09 -4.53 5.79
C ASN A 44 -8.82 -4.14 4.33
N GLN A 45 -9.69 -3.32 3.75
CA GLN A 45 -9.48 -2.81 2.40
C GLN A 45 -8.23 -1.93 2.31
N THR A 46 -8.03 -1.02 3.26
CA THR A 46 -6.88 -0.10 3.28
C THR A 46 -5.55 -0.86 3.41
N VAL A 47 -5.49 -1.84 4.31
CA VAL A 47 -4.30 -2.71 4.48
C VAL A 47 -4.05 -3.54 3.23
N THR A 48 -5.10 -4.13 2.65
CA THR A 48 -4.97 -4.96 1.43
C THR A 48 -4.48 -4.13 0.25
N THR A 49 -5.06 -2.96 0.01
CA THR A 49 -4.63 -2.04 -1.05
C THR A 49 -3.17 -1.62 -0.86
N SER A 50 -2.79 -1.28 0.37
CA SER A 50 -1.42 -0.89 0.69
C SER A 50 -0.42 -2.04 0.46
N ASN A 51 -0.76 -3.26 0.89
CA ASN A 51 0.07 -4.44 0.65
C ASN A 51 0.18 -4.78 -0.85
N ASN A 52 -0.90 -4.60 -1.61
CA ASN A 52 -0.87 -4.78 -3.06
C ASN A 52 0.03 -3.74 -3.75
N ALA A 53 0.05 -2.49 -3.26
CA ALA A 53 0.96 -1.46 -3.74
C ALA A 53 2.43 -1.86 -3.48
N VAL A 54 2.75 -2.30 -2.25
CA VAL A 54 4.09 -2.78 -1.89
C VAL A 54 4.50 -3.94 -2.80
N LYS A 55 3.63 -4.96 -2.90
CA LYS A 55 3.89 -6.13 -3.74
C LYS A 55 4.16 -5.73 -5.19
N LEU A 56 3.36 -4.84 -5.78
CA LEU A 56 3.54 -4.41 -7.15
C LEU A 56 4.89 -3.70 -7.35
N ALA A 57 5.28 -2.82 -6.42
CA ALA A 57 6.56 -2.12 -6.48
C ALA A 57 7.75 -3.08 -6.33
N THR A 58 7.66 -4.07 -5.43
CA THR A 58 8.67 -5.12 -5.27
C THR A 58 8.76 -6.02 -6.51
N ASP A 59 7.62 -6.38 -7.11
CA ASP A 59 7.59 -7.18 -8.34
C ASP A 59 8.24 -6.42 -9.52
N GLN A 60 8.09 -5.09 -9.60
CA GLN A 60 8.80 -4.27 -10.58
C GLN A 60 10.31 -4.25 -10.36
N GLN A 61 10.72 -4.16 -9.10
CA GLN A 61 12.14 -4.21 -8.73
C GLN A 61 12.75 -5.55 -9.13
N ALA A 62 12.05 -6.66 -8.86
CA ALA A 62 12.49 -7.99 -9.26
C ALA A 62 12.64 -8.13 -10.78
N ASP A 63 11.69 -7.63 -11.56
CA ASP A 63 11.78 -7.63 -13.03
C ASP A 63 13.00 -6.84 -13.52
N LEU A 64 13.25 -5.65 -12.93
CA LEU A 64 14.38 -4.80 -13.29
C LEU A 64 15.73 -5.48 -12.99
N LEU A 65 15.85 -6.10 -11.82
CA LEU A 65 17.04 -6.87 -11.43
C LEU A 65 17.28 -8.01 -12.43
N ARG A 66 16.22 -8.76 -12.76
CA ARG A 66 16.29 -9.89 -13.70
C ARG A 66 16.68 -9.42 -15.11
N MET A 67 16.10 -8.34 -15.60
CA MET A 67 16.45 -7.75 -16.90
C MET A 67 17.93 -7.36 -16.96
N ASN A 68 18.45 -6.68 -15.94
CA ASN A 68 19.86 -6.28 -15.92
C ASN A 68 20.81 -7.47 -15.82
N ALA A 69 20.46 -8.49 -15.03
CA ALA A 69 21.24 -9.72 -14.93
C ALA A 69 21.32 -10.47 -16.27
N LEU A 70 20.18 -10.62 -16.97
CA LEU A 70 20.12 -11.24 -18.30
C LEU A 70 20.93 -10.45 -19.33
N LEU A 71 20.81 -9.13 -19.34
CA LEU A 71 21.55 -8.27 -20.26
C LEU A 71 23.07 -8.35 -20.02
N THR A 72 23.48 -8.37 -18.75
CA THR A 72 24.89 -8.52 -18.36
C THR A 72 25.43 -9.89 -18.74
N ALA A 73 24.67 -10.96 -18.52
CA ALA A 73 25.06 -12.31 -18.88
C ALA A 73 25.29 -12.46 -20.40
N LEU A 74 24.42 -11.85 -21.22
CA LEU A 74 24.62 -11.81 -22.67
C LEU A 74 25.83 -10.96 -23.07
N GLY A 75 25.92 -9.73 -22.57
CA GLY A 75 26.93 -8.77 -23.03
C GLY A 75 28.37 -9.08 -22.58
N THR A 76 28.55 -9.93 -21.58
CA THR A 76 29.87 -10.38 -21.08
C THR A 76 30.32 -11.73 -21.63
N SER A 77 29.43 -12.47 -22.29
CA SER A 77 29.73 -13.78 -22.87
C SER A 77 30.30 -13.63 -24.29
N ASN A 78 31.52 -14.14 -24.51
CA ASN A 78 32.22 -14.06 -25.81
C ASN A 78 31.70 -15.06 -26.86
N THR A 79 30.87 -16.03 -26.45
CA THR A 79 30.35 -17.10 -27.31
C THR A 79 28.88 -17.36 -26.96
N ASN A 80 27.99 -16.44 -27.34
CA ASN A 80 26.56 -16.67 -27.23
C ASN A 80 26.07 -17.41 -28.47
N SER A 81 25.36 -18.53 -28.30
CA SER A 81 24.67 -19.11 -29.44
C SER A 81 23.52 -18.19 -29.91
N PRO A 82 23.22 -18.15 -31.21
CA PRO A 82 22.09 -17.36 -31.72
C PRO A 82 20.76 -17.70 -31.04
N SER A 83 20.55 -18.96 -30.65
CA SER A 83 19.35 -19.40 -29.93
C SER A 83 19.24 -18.78 -28.53
N THR A 84 20.36 -18.68 -27.80
CA THR A 84 20.40 -18.05 -26.47
C THR A 84 20.11 -16.55 -26.58
N ILE A 85 20.68 -15.86 -27.57
CA ILE A 85 20.40 -14.43 -27.82
C ILE A 85 18.91 -14.20 -28.06
N VAL A 86 18.29 -15.01 -28.92
CA VAL A 86 16.85 -14.90 -29.24
C VAL A 86 15.98 -15.17 -28.00
N GLN A 87 16.30 -16.21 -27.22
CA GLN A 87 15.54 -16.55 -26.02
C GLN A 87 15.60 -15.44 -24.98
N VAL A 88 16.81 -14.97 -24.65
CA VAL A 88 16.99 -13.93 -23.63
C VAL A 88 16.42 -12.59 -24.11
N ASN A 89 16.52 -12.26 -25.41
CA ASN A 89 15.88 -11.06 -25.95
C ASN A 89 14.35 -11.11 -25.78
N ARG A 90 13.73 -12.26 -26.04
CA ARG A 90 12.28 -12.45 -25.81
C ARG A 90 11.93 -12.26 -24.33
N GLU A 91 12.72 -12.82 -23.42
CA GLU A 91 12.51 -12.69 -21.98
C GLU A 91 12.66 -11.23 -21.52
N ILE A 92 13.70 -10.53 -21.96
CA ILE A 92 13.90 -9.11 -21.66
C ILE A 92 12.75 -8.26 -22.22
N THR A 93 12.27 -8.57 -23.42
CA THR A 93 11.12 -7.88 -24.03
C THR A 93 9.84 -8.09 -23.20
N GLN A 94 9.60 -9.31 -22.73
CA GLN A 94 8.47 -9.60 -21.85
C GLN A 94 8.58 -8.83 -20.53
N LEU A 95 9.72 -8.90 -19.85
CA LEU A 95 9.96 -8.18 -18.60
C LEU A 95 9.85 -6.65 -18.78
N THR A 96 10.24 -6.12 -19.94
CA THR A 96 10.06 -4.71 -20.28
C THR A 96 8.59 -4.33 -20.38
N SER A 97 7.79 -5.17 -21.05
CA SER A 97 6.33 -4.98 -21.14
C SER A 97 5.67 -5.10 -19.76
N ASP A 98 6.09 -6.08 -18.96
CA ASP A 98 5.56 -6.29 -17.61
C ASP A 98 5.89 -5.09 -16.72
N PHE A 99 7.11 -4.55 -16.81
CA PHE A 99 7.50 -3.35 -16.07
C PHE A 99 6.66 -2.13 -16.47
N ASP A 100 6.44 -1.90 -17.78
CA ASP A 100 5.59 -0.82 -18.29
C ASP A 100 4.16 -0.93 -17.74
N GLN A 101 3.58 -2.13 -17.80
CA GLN A 101 2.23 -2.39 -17.30
C GLN A 101 2.14 -2.20 -15.79
N LYS A 102 3.10 -2.73 -15.03
CA LYS A 102 3.15 -2.56 -13.57
C LYS A 102 3.34 -1.09 -13.19
N LEU A 103 4.13 -0.31 -13.93
CA LEU A 103 4.34 1.12 -13.62
C LEU A 103 3.08 1.94 -13.88
N SER A 104 2.42 1.67 -15.00
CA SER A 104 1.14 2.30 -15.31
C SER A 104 0.06 1.91 -14.29
N SER A 105 -0.01 0.63 -13.94
CA SER A 105 -0.94 0.11 -12.92
C SER A 105 -0.67 0.75 -11.55
N TYR A 106 0.61 0.94 -11.18
CA TYR A 106 0.98 1.62 -9.95
C TYR A 106 0.51 3.08 -9.94
N GLN A 107 0.76 3.81 -11.02
CA GLN A 107 0.31 5.20 -11.18
C GLN A 107 -1.22 5.34 -11.09
N GLN A 108 -1.95 4.45 -11.76
CA GLN A 108 -3.40 4.52 -11.81
C GLN A 108 -4.05 4.09 -10.50
N ASN A 109 -3.56 3.03 -9.87
CA ASN A 109 -4.23 2.38 -8.76
C ASN A 109 -3.63 2.70 -7.39
N TYR A 110 -2.35 3.08 -7.30
CA TYR A 110 -1.64 3.18 -6.01
C TYR A 110 -0.95 4.53 -5.78
N GLN A 111 -1.09 5.48 -6.70
CA GLN A 111 -0.64 6.85 -6.47
C GLN A 111 -1.57 7.55 -5.47
N ILE A 112 -1.02 7.89 -4.30
CA ILE A 112 -1.81 8.38 -3.15
C ILE A 112 -2.62 9.63 -3.52
N LEU A 113 -2.06 10.56 -4.29
CA LEU A 113 -2.71 11.83 -4.61
C LEU A 113 -3.83 11.75 -5.66
N SER A 114 -3.83 10.74 -6.51
CA SER A 114 -4.69 10.71 -7.71
C SER A 114 -5.54 9.47 -7.85
N SER A 115 -5.17 8.35 -7.21
CA SER A 115 -5.94 7.11 -7.28
C SER A 115 -7.12 7.15 -6.30
N PRO A 116 -8.36 6.87 -6.77
CA PRO A 116 -9.50 6.65 -5.88
C PRO A 116 -9.30 5.45 -4.94
N ASN A 117 -8.56 4.43 -5.38
CA ASN A 117 -8.28 3.24 -4.55
C ASN A 117 -7.43 3.58 -3.31
N MET A 118 -6.75 4.74 -3.31
CA MET A 118 -5.89 5.20 -2.22
C MET A 118 -6.57 6.22 -1.31
N ASP A 119 -7.86 6.53 -1.49
CA ASP A 119 -8.54 7.57 -0.70
C ASP A 119 -8.53 7.27 0.80
N ALA A 120 -8.78 6.01 1.18
CA ALA A 120 -8.71 5.59 2.58
C ALA A 120 -7.28 5.69 3.14
N VAL A 121 -6.26 5.33 2.35
CA VAL A 121 -4.84 5.48 2.73
C VAL A 121 -4.49 6.96 2.90
N ARG A 122 -4.96 7.82 1.99
CA ARG A 122 -4.76 9.27 2.06
C ARG A 122 -5.36 9.85 3.34
N GLY A 123 -6.59 9.46 3.68
CA GLY A 123 -7.24 9.88 4.93
C GLY A 123 -6.46 9.48 6.18
N VAL A 124 -5.89 8.27 6.21
CA VAL A 124 -5.02 7.82 7.31
C VAL A 124 -3.74 8.65 7.40
N LEU A 125 -3.10 8.97 6.27
CA LEU A 125 -1.88 9.78 6.24
C LEU A 125 -2.14 11.24 6.65
N GLU A 126 -3.26 11.83 6.22
CA GLU A 126 -3.70 13.16 6.62
C GLU A 126 -3.95 13.24 8.12
N GLY A 127 -4.62 12.24 8.70
CA GLY A 127 -4.87 12.17 10.14
C GLY A 127 -3.62 12.08 11.02
N ASN A 128 -2.47 11.70 10.45
CA ASN A 128 -1.19 11.54 11.18
C ASN A 128 -0.18 12.66 10.89
N GLY A 129 -0.60 13.76 10.27
CA GLY A 129 0.29 14.89 9.95
C GLY A 129 1.25 14.66 8.78
N LEU A 130 1.11 13.53 8.07
CA LEU A 130 1.93 13.16 6.91
C LEU A 130 1.21 13.42 5.57
N GLY A 131 -0.01 13.94 5.61
CA GLY A 131 -0.93 14.07 4.47
C GLY A 131 -0.41 14.89 3.28
N GLN A 132 0.63 15.70 3.45
CA GLN A 132 1.17 16.55 2.37
C GLN A 132 2.52 16.05 1.84
N GLN A 133 3.45 15.61 2.70
CA GLN A 133 4.83 15.33 2.28
C GLN A 133 5.01 13.95 1.64
N THR A 134 4.42 12.90 2.21
CA THR A 134 4.56 11.53 1.71
C THR A 134 3.92 11.35 0.32
N PRO A 135 2.69 11.85 0.07
CA PRO A 135 2.06 11.72 -1.24
C PRO A 135 2.77 12.52 -2.35
N VAL A 136 3.30 13.70 -2.03
CA VAL A 136 4.09 14.53 -2.96
C VAL A 136 5.43 13.87 -3.28
N SER A 137 6.09 13.29 -2.27
CA SER A 137 7.33 12.53 -2.44
C SER A 137 7.12 11.31 -3.33
N GLN A 138 6.03 10.55 -3.11
CA GLN A 138 5.68 9.40 -3.95
C GLN A 138 5.45 9.81 -5.42
N ARG A 139 4.66 10.86 -5.67
CA ARG A 139 4.41 11.35 -7.04
C ARG A 139 5.69 11.77 -7.76
N SER A 140 6.55 12.53 -7.07
CA SER A 140 7.83 12.97 -7.62
C SER A 140 8.74 11.77 -7.93
N MET A 141 8.77 10.78 -7.04
CA MET A 141 9.55 9.56 -7.23
C MET A 141 9.07 8.76 -8.45
N ILE A 142 7.76 8.57 -8.58
CA ILE A 142 7.14 7.90 -9.73
C ILE A 142 7.53 8.60 -11.05
N PHE A 143 7.51 9.94 -11.07
CA PHE A 143 7.91 10.71 -12.25
C PHE A 143 9.38 10.46 -12.62
N VAL A 144 10.28 10.50 -11.64
CA VAL A 144 11.71 10.22 -11.83
C VAL A 144 11.93 8.80 -12.33
N VAL A 145 11.27 7.80 -11.72
CA VAL A 145 11.32 6.39 -12.15
C VAL A 145 10.84 6.24 -13.58
N ASN A 146 9.75 6.90 -13.98
CA ASN A 146 9.24 6.83 -15.34
C ASN A 146 10.25 7.37 -16.36
N LEU A 147 10.84 8.55 -16.08
CA LEU A 147 11.85 9.14 -16.95
C LEU A 147 13.09 8.25 -17.08
N GLN A 148 13.60 7.74 -15.95
CA GLN A 148 14.78 6.88 -15.92
C GLN A 148 14.53 5.53 -16.59
N TRP A 149 13.32 4.99 -16.46
CA TRP A 149 12.89 3.78 -17.12
C TRP A 149 12.91 3.93 -18.65
N GLN A 150 12.38 5.02 -19.19
CA GLN A 150 12.43 5.26 -20.65
C GLN A 150 13.87 5.35 -21.16
N ASN A 151 14.76 6.01 -20.41
CA ASN A 151 16.17 6.10 -20.77
C ASN A 151 16.87 4.73 -20.72
N TYR A 152 16.63 3.95 -19.67
CA TYR A 152 17.18 2.60 -19.53
C TYR A 152 16.67 1.66 -20.63
N LYS A 153 15.36 1.68 -20.92
CA LYS A 153 14.73 0.91 -22.00
C LYS A 153 15.36 1.22 -23.36
N GLY A 154 15.62 2.49 -23.63
CA GLY A 154 16.33 2.91 -24.85
C GLY A 154 17.75 2.34 -24.94
N ALA A 155 18.52 2.40 -23.86
CA ALA A 155 19.88 1.84 -23.82
C ALA A 155 19.89 0.31 -23.91
N GLN A 156 18.96 -0.37 -23.22
CA GLN A 156 18.80 -1.82 -23.29
C GLN A 156 18.48 -2.27 -24.72
N SER A 157 17.59 -1.56 -25.42
CA SER A 157 17.26 -1.87 -26.82
C SER A 157 18.48 -1.77 -27.74
N LYS A 158 19.36 -0.79 -27.54
CA LYS A 158 20.61 -0.68 -28.31
C LYS A 158 21.54 -1.87 -28.09
N VAL A 159 21.75 -2.27 -26.83
CA VAL A 159 22.56 -3.46 -26.49
C VAL A 159 22.01 -4.71 -27.18
N LEU A 160 20.68 -4.91 -27.16
CA LEU A 160 20.04 -6.06 -27.79
C LEU A 160 20.16 -6.04 -29.32
N GLN A 161 20.02 -4.87 -29.94
CA GLN A 161 20.21 -4.72 -31.38
C GLN A 161 21.65 -5.01 -31.81
N ASP A 162 22.63 -4.56 -31.04
CA ASP A 162 24.04 -4.78 -31.35
C ASP A 162 24.45 -6.24 -31.14
N LEU A 163 23.93 -6.90 -30.10
CA LEU A 163 24.09 -8.36 -29.91
C LEU A 163 23.51 -9.17 -31.07
N GLN A 164 22.43 -8.72 -31.69
CA GLN A 164 21.86 -9.36 -32.87
C GLN A 164 22.73 -9.17 -34.12
N LYS A 165 23.37 -8.01 -34.27
CA LYS A 165 24.25 -7.70 -35.42
C LYS A 165 25.63 -8.32 -35.28
N GLN A 166 26.13 -8.46 -34.06
CA GLN A 166 27.45 -8.98 -33.73
C GLN A 166 27.34 -10.21 -32.82
N ALA A 167 26.81 -11.31 -33.38
CA ALA A 167 26.63 -12.57 -32.63
C ALA A 167 27.94 -13.11 -31.99
N ASN A 168 29.10 -12.69 -32.49
CA ASN A 168 30.43 -13.10 -32.02
C ASN A 168 31.26 -11.93 -31.43
N GLY A 169 30.63 -10.85 -30.96
CA GLY A 169 31.31 -9.67 -30.42
C GLY A 169 30.85 -9.26 -29.01
N THR A 170 31.72 -8.60 -28.26
CA THR A 170 31.39 -7.99 -26.96
C THR A 170 30.88 -6.56 -27.16
N VAL A 171 29.67 -6.30 -26.67
CA VAL A 171 29.01 -4.96 -26.71
C VAL A 171 29.36 -4.13 -25.48
N VAL A 172 30.66 -4.03 -25.15
CA VAL A 172 31.14 -3.46 -23.88
C VAL A 172 30.69 -2.01 -23.67
N GLY A 173 30.75 -1.16 -24.71
CA GLY A 173 30.38 0.25 -24.61
C GLY A 173 28.90 0.47 -24.32
N ASP A 174 28.03 -0.15 -25.10
CA ASP A 174 26.58 -0.03 -24.95
C ASP A 174 26.09 -0.71 -23.67
N LEU A 175 26.70 -1.84 -23.28
CA LEU A 175 26.41 -2.49 -22.01
C LEU A 175 26.80 -1.61 -20.83
N ALA A 176 27.97 -0.97 -20.87
CA ALA A 176 28.40 -0.02 -19.83
C ALA A 176 27.42 1.14 -19.71
N GLN A 177 26.97 1.73 -20.83
CA GLN A 177 25.99 2.80 -20.82
C GLN A 177 24.64 2.36 -20.25
N SER A 178 24.17 1.16 -20.59
CA SER A 178 22.94 0.58 -20.03
C SER A 178 23.06 0.39 -18.51
N ASN A 179 24.21 -0.12 -18.04
CA ASN A 179 24.48 -0.30 -16.61
C ASN A 179 24.55 1.04 -15.85
N LEU A 180 25.11 2.08 -16.45
CA LEU A 180 25.11 3.43 -15.86
C LEU A 180 23.70 3.99 -15.67
N LEU A 181 22.78 3.72 -16.58
CA LEU A 181 21.38 4.15 -16.49
C LEU A 181 20.53 3.27 -15.57
N TYR A 182 20.91 2.01 -15.41
CA TYR A 182 20.27 1.07 -14.48
C TYR A 182 20.45 1.48 -13.00
N LEU A 183 21.64 1.92 -12.59
CA LEU A 183 21.94 2.26 -11.20
C LEU A 183 20.99 3.31 -10.59
N PRO A 184 20.80 4.51 -11.19
CA PRO A 184 19.89 5.51 -10.64
C PRO A 184 18.42 5.05 -10.70
N LEU A 185 18.04 4.30 -11.74
CA LEU A 185 16.70 3.73 -11.86
C LEU A 185 16.42 2.76 -10.70
N LYS A 186 17.34 1.83 -10.44
CA LYS A 186 17.24 0.90 -9.33
C LYS A 186 17.14 1.66 -8.01
N GLY A 187 18.01 2.63 -7.77
CA GLY A 187 17.99 3.40 -6.52
C GLY A 187 16.67 4.14 -6.29
N ASN A 188 16.08 4.75 -7.33
CA ASN A 188 14.79 5.43 -7.19
C ASN A 188 13.62 4.46 -7.08
N LEU A 189 13.71 3.28 -7.70
CA LEU A 189 12.72 2.22 -7.51
C LEU A 189 12.79 1.64 -6.09
N ASP A 190 13.99 1.44 -5.53
CA ASP A 190 14.18 1.05 -4.13
C ASP A 190 13.56 2.10 -3.19
N ASN A 191 13.76 3.40 -3.47
CA ASN A 191 13.14 4.48 -2.71
C ASN A 191 11.61 4.48 -2.84
N LEU A 192 11.07 4.16 -4.02
CA LEU A 192 9.63 4.02 -4.22
C LEU A 192 9.08 2.86 -3.38
N VAL A 193 9.75 1.70 -3.37
CA VAL A 193 9.40 0.56 -2.52
C VAL A 193 9.42 0.98 -1.04
N GLY A 194 10.50 1.60 -0.58
CA GLY A 194 10.63 2.05 0.82
C GLY A 194 9.56 3.08 1.23
N LEU A 195 9.22 4.02 0.35
CA LEU A 195 8.08 4.94 0.58
C LEU A 195 6.76 4.18 0.67
N THR A 196 6.58 3.16 -0.19
CA THR A 196 5.38 2.31 -0.21
C THR A 196 5.22 1.50 1.06
N GLU A 197 6.32 0.90 1.52
CA GLU A 197 6.37 0.17 2.80
C GLU A 197 6.11 1.10 3.98
N SER A 198 6.70 2.31 3.98
CA SER A 198 6.53 3.28 5.06
C SER A 198 5.06 3.67 5.27
N PHE A 199 4.33 4.02 4.20
CA PHE A 199 2.91 4.31 4.37
C PHE A 199 2.09 3.07 4.72
N SER A 200 2.49 1.87 4.24
CA SER A 200 1.83 0.62 4.65
C SER A 200 1.95 0.36 6.14
N GLN A 201 3.13 0.59 6.71
CA GLN A 201 3.36 0.48 8.15
C GLN A 201 2.51 1.49 8.94
N ILE A 202 2.41 2.74 8.46
CA ILE A 202 1.56 3.76 9.08
C ILE A 202 0.09 3.33 9.06
N VAL A 203 -0.40 2.84 7.92
CA VAL A 203 -1.77 2.32 7.78
C VAL A 203 -2.03 1.20 8.79
N VAL A 204 -1.12 0.24 8.92
CA VAL A 204 -1.25 -0.88 9.87
C VAL A 204 -1.25 -0.38 11.32
N GLN A 205 -0.37 0.56 11.69
CA GLN A 205 -0.28 1.10 13.04
C GLN A 205 -1.53 1.89 13.45
N VAL A 206 -2.01 2.79 12.58
CA VAL A 206 -3.16 3.66 12.89
C VAL A 206 -4.43 2.85 13.02
N ASN A 207 -4.61 1.83 12.16
CA ASN A 207 -5.75 0.93 12.24
C ASN A 207 -5.80 0.16 13.57
N SER A 208 -4.65 -0.22 14.13
CA SER A 208 -4.61 -0.85 15.45
C SER A 208 -5.08 0.08 16.58
N GLN A 209 -4.83 1.40 16.48
CA GLN A 209 -5.21 2.38 17.49
C GLN A 209 -6.70 2.78 17.44
N GLN A 210 -7.37 2.66 16.29
CA GLN A 210 -8.79 2.99 16.15
C GLN A 210 -9.74 1.92 16.74
N VAL A 211 -9.26 0.69 16.96
CA VAL A 211 -10.06 -0.41 17.54
C VAL A 211 -10.19 -0.28 19.07
N TYR A 212 -9.19 0.27 19.77
CA TYR A 212 -9.20 0.37 21.24
C TYR A 212 -10.27 1.30 21.83
N PRO A 213 -10.54 2.50 21.29
CA PRO A 213 -11.59 3.39 21.80
C PRO A 213 -12.99 2.75 21.77
N LEU A 214 -13.24 1.86 20.80
CA LEU A 214 -14.50 1.12 20.64
C LEU A 214 -14.73 0.12 21.78
N ILE A 215 -13.67 -0.57 22.20
CA ILE A 215 -13.69 -1.50 23.33
C ILE A 215 -13.88 -0.73 24.65
N TRP A 216 -13.11 0.34 24.87
CA TRP A 216 -13.25 1.17 26.06
C TRP A 216 -14.59 1.89 26.15
N GLY A 217 -15.16 2.33 25.02
CA GLY A 217 -16.50 2.90 24.94
C GLY A 217 -17.58 1.90 25.35
N THR A 218 -17.46 0.65 24.91
CA THR A 218 -18.39 -0.44 25.29
C THR A 218 -18.31 -0.76 26.77
N ILE A 219 -17.08 -0.91 27.31
CA ILE A 219 -16.84 -1.14 28.74
C ILE A 219 -17.41 0.01 29.58
N SER A 220 -17.15 1.26 29.18
CA SER A 220 -17.63 2.44 29.91
C SER A 220 -19.15 2.54 29.91
N ALA A 221 -19.81 2.26 28.78
CA ALA A 221 -21.26 2.26 28.69
C ALA A 221 -21.91 1.21 29.60
N PHE A 222 -21.32 0.01 29.68
CA PHE A 222 -21.78 -1.05 30.58
C PHE A 222 -21.60 -0.69 32.06
N LEU A 223 -20.47 -0.07 32.42
CA LEU A 223 -20.23 0.38 33.80
C LEU A 223 -21.20 1.50 34.21
N ILE A 224 -21.44 2.49 33.35
CA ILE A 224 -22.36 3.60 33.62
C ILE A 224 -23.81 3.12 33.77
N SER A 225 -24.27 2.20 32.89
CA SER A 225 -25.62 1.64 32.99
C SER A 225 -25.82 0.84 34.27
N THR A 226 -24.80 0.08 34.69
CA THR A 226 -24.84 -0.71 35.92
C THR A 226 -24.89 0.18 37.15
N ILE A 227 -24.06 1.23 37.20
CA ILE A 227 -24.05 2.20 38.31
C ILE A 227 -25.40 2.93 38.44
N MET A 228 -26.05 3.28 37.31
CA MET A 228 -27.39 3.87 37.34
C MET A 228 -28.45 2.97 37.98
N VAL A 229 -28.37 1.65 37.80
CA VAL A 229 -29.32 0.71 38.45
C VAL A 229 -29.13 0.66 39.95
N PHE A 230 -27.89 0.68 40.43
CA PHE A 230 -27.59 0.61 41.86
C PHE A 230 -27.84 1.93 42.60
N LEU A 231 -27.89 3.06 41.89
CA LEU A 231 -28.14 4.39 42.46
C LEU A 231 -29.62 4.83 42.46
N VAL A 232 -30.51 4.11 41.76
CA VAL A 232 -31.95 4.41 41.61
C VAL A 232 -32.79 3.60 42.60
#